data_AF-A0A2V7BTZ8-F1
#
_entry.id   AF-A0A2V7BTZ8-F1
#
_cell.length_a   1.000
_cell.length_b   1.000
_cell.length_c   1.000
_cell.angle_alpha   90.00
_cell.angle_beta   90.00
_cell.angle_gamma   90.00
#
_symmetry.space_group_name_H-M   'P 1'
#
loop_
_entity.id
_entity.type
_entity.pdbx_description
1 polymer ?
#
loop_
_entity_poly.entity_id
_entity_poly.type
_entity_poly.pdbx_seq_one_letter_code
_entity_poly.pdbx_strand_id
1 'polypeptide(L)'
;MPTRRTPIPLNIDNISKQRQLNDKGRADAKLVGEVFKAAGTPIGKSYSSQFYRAVETARLIGGKEPRATPDVTEGGLVVSPNENARRARAFRAIVAAAPDSGTNTLVVTHNPNILDVFGQDWFEVKEGEASIFKRDGTGNYSLIARVQIGQWAAAKK
;
A
#
# COMPACT_ATOMS: atom_id res chain seq x y z
N MET A 1 -0.87 -10.00 35.35
CA MET A 1 -0.97 -10.95 34.22
C MET A 1 -0.90 -10.17 32.93
N PRO A 2 0.19 -10.20 32.14
CA PRO A 2 0.16 -9.57 30.82
C PRO A 2 -0.65 -10.44 29.88
N THR A 3 -1.61 -9.83 29.19
CA THR A 3 -2.47 -10.44 28.18
C THR A 3 -1.62 -11.06 27.07
N ARG A 4 -1.88 -12.34 26.77
CA ARG A 4 -1.21 -13.12 25.72
C ARG A 4 -1.53 -12.47 24.38
N ARG A 5 -0.64 -11.59 23.88
CA ARG A 5 -0.70 -11.07 22.51
C ARG A 5 -0.60 -12.27 21.58
N THR A 6 -1.68 -12.57 20.86
CA THR A 6 -1.68 -13.54 19.76
C THR A 6 -0.55 -13.18 18.80
N PRO A 7 0.31 -14.13 18.39
CA PRO A 7 1.30 -13.84 17.37
C PRO A 7 0.54 -13.45 16.11
N ILE A 8 0.70 -12.20 15.65
CA ILE A 8 0.24 -11.83 14.32
C ILE A 8 0.98 -12.77 13.38
N PRO A 9 0.32 -13.69 12.65
CA PRO A 9 1.05 -14.67 11.87
C PRO A 9 1.61 -13.92 10.67
N LEU A 10 2.84 -13.41 10.82
CA LEU A 10 3.66 -12.88 9.74
C LEU A 10 4.14 -14.01 8.82
N ASN A 11 3.38 -15.10 8.70
CA ASN A 11 3.73 -16.26 7.92
C ASN A 11 3.40 -15.99 6.46
N ILE A 12 4.38 -15.43 5.76
CA ILE A 12 4.29 -15.12 4.33
C ILE A 12 3.99 -16.38 3.51
N ASP A 13 4.52 -17.53 3.94
CA ASP A 13 4.45 -18.80 3.21
C ASP A 13 3.12 -19.57 3.40
N ASN A 14 2.27 -19.15 4.35
CA ASN A 14 1.00 -19.82 4.62
C ASN A 14 -0.16 -18.82 4.70
N ILE A 15 -0.80 -18.60 3.55
CA ILE A 15 -1.92 -17.68 3.37
C ILE A 15 -3.08 -18.02 4.31
N SER A 16 -3.41 -19.30 4.56
CA SER A 16 -4.57 -19.67 5.39
C SER A 16 -4.44 -19.26 6.85
N LYS A 17 -3.20 -18.98 7.31
CA LYS A 17 -2.93 -18.47 8.65
C LYS A 17 -2.86 -16.94 8.72
N GLN A 18 -2.93 -16.23 7.59
CA GLN A 18 -2.89 -14.78 7.57
C GLN A 18 -4.29 -14.18 7.73
N ARG A 19 -4.36 -12.96 8.28
CA ARG A 19 -5.59 -12.14 8.22
C ARG A 19 -5.86 -11.74 6.77
N GLN A 20 -7.05 -12.10 6.29
CA GLN A 20 -7.52 -11.80 4.94
C GLN A 20 -8.37 -10.52 4.90
N LEU A 21 -8.61 -10.01 3.69
CA LEU A 21 -9.69 -9.04 3.48
C LEU A 21 -11.03 -9.70 3.81
N ASN A 22 -11.94 -8.90 4.36
CA ASN A 22 -13.36 -9.22 4.39
C ASN A 22 -14.03 -8.74 3.09
N ASP A 23 -15.32 -9.03 2.93
CA ASP A 23 -16.05 -8.70 1.70
C ASP A 23 -16.17 -7.19 1.48
N LYS A 24 -16.31 -6.41 2.55
CA LYS A 24 -16.27 -4.95 2.47
C LYS A 24 -14.94 -4.44 1.92
N GLY A 25 -13.81 -4.93 2.43
CA GLY A 25 -12.49 -4.54 1.95
C GLY A 25 -12.26 -4.90 0.48
N ARG A 26 -12.79 -6.05 0.03
CA ARG A 26 -12.76 -6.42 -1.40
C ARG A 26 -13.61 -5.48 -2.25
N ALA A 27 -14.82 -5.13 -1.78
CA ALA A 27 -15.71 -4.21 -2.48
C ALA A 27 -15.10 -2.81 -2.59
N ASP A 28 -14.53 -2.32 -1.48
CA ASP A 28 -13.83 -1.04 -1.39
C ASP A 28 -12.63 -0.98 -2.37
N ALA A 29 -11.80 -2.02 -2.43
CA ALA A 29 -10.67 -2.09 -3.37
C ALA A 29 -11.11 -2.11 -4.84
N LYS A 30 -12.18 -2.85 -5.17
CA LYS A 30 -12.75 -2.87 -6.53
C LYS A 30 -13.28 -1.50 -6.93
N LEU A 31 -14.00 -0.83 -6.04
CA LEU A 31 -14.52 0.52 -6.28
C LEU A 31 -13.39 1.50 -6.63
N VAL A 32 -12.28 1.46 -5.89
CA VAL A 32 -11.12 2.33 -6.18
C VAL A 32 -10.54 2.03 -7.58
N GLY A 33 -10.40 0.76 -7.94
CA GLY A 33 -9.95 0.38 -9.29
C GLY A 33 -10.89 0.87 -10.40
N GLU A 34 -12.21 0.77 -10.18
CA GLU A 34 -13.23 1.30 -11.09
C GLU A 34 -13.14 2.83 -11.26
N VAL A 35 -12.89 3.56 -10.17
CA VAL A 35 -12.71 5.02 -10.22
C VAL A 35 -11.48 5.39 -11.04
N PHE A 36 -10.34 4.73 -10.84
CA PHE A 36 -9.15 4.99 -11.67
C PHE A 36 -9.40 4.70 -13.16
N LYS A 37 -10.13 3.61 -13.45
CA LYS A 37 -10.51 3.27 -14.83
C LYS A 37 -11.43 4.34 -15.45
N ALA A 38 -12.46 4.77 -14.73
CA ALA A 38 -13.41 5.78 -15.20
C ALA A 38 -12.74 7.15 -15.40
N ALA A 39 -11.79 7.52 -14.53
CA ALA A 39 -11.03 8.75 -14.62
C ALA A 39 -9.90 8.73 -15.67
N GLY A 40 -9.75 7.66 -16.44
CA GLY A 40 -8.66 7.53 -17.43
C GLY A 40 -7.27 7.61 -16.79
N THR A 41 -7.12 7.13 -15.55
CA THR A 41 -5.87 7.16 -14.77
C THR A 41 -5.30 5.74 -14.69
N PRO A 42 -4.56 5.27 -15.71
CA PRO A 42 -4.10 3.89 -15.78
C PRO A 42 -3.03 3.59 -14.73
N ILE A 43 -3.13 2.40 -14.12
CA ILE A 43 -2.13 1.87 -13.20
C ILE A 43 -1.12 1.02 -14.00
N GLY A 44 0.12 1.49 -14.02
CA GLY A 44 1.28 0.83 -14.61
C GLY A 44 1.84 -0.21 -13.64
N LYS A 45 3.02 0.01 -13.09
CA LYS A 45 3.61 -0.89 -12.09
C LYS A 45 2.76 -0.88 -10.81
N SER A 46 2.59 -2.05 -10.19
CA SER A 46 2.00 -2.17 -8.87
C SER A 46 2.91 -2.98 -7.95
N TYR A 47 3.13 -2.48 -6.74
CA TYR A 47 3.88 -3.13 -5.68
C TYR A 47 2.95 -3.42 -4.50
N SER A 48 3.21 -4.52 -3.82
CA SER A 48 2.45 -4.87 -2.62
C SER A 48 3.34 -5.48 -1.56
N SER A 49 2.90 -5.35 -0.30
CA SER A 49 3.40 -6.22 0.75
C SER A 49 3.13 -7.68 0.39
N GLN A 50 3.97 -8.59 0.89
CA GLN A 50 3.82 -10.03 0.72
C GLN A 50 2.63 -10.63 1.50
N PHE A 51 1.99 -9.85 2.37
CA PHE A 51 0.73 -10.29 2.99
C PHE A 51 -0.39 -10.35 1.97
N TYR A 52 -1.11 -11.47 1.92
CA TYR A 52 -2.10 -11.73 0.88
C TYR A 52 -3.18 -10.65 0.82
N ARG A 53 -3.60 -10.09 1.96
CA ARG A 53 -4.53 -8.94 2.00
C ARG A 53 -4.05 -7.74 1.17
N ALA A 54 -2.76 -7.45 1.15
CA ALA A 54 -2.19 -6.34 0.38
C ALA A 54 -2.05 -6.70 -1.10
N VAL A 55 -1.64 -7.95 -1.38
CA VAL A 55 -1.60 -8.50 -2.75
C VAL A 55 -2.99 -8.46 -3.38
N GLU A 56 -4.01 -8.95 -2.68
CA GLU A 56 -5.41 -8.96 -3.11
C GLU A 56 -5.91 -7.53 -3.35
N THR A 57 -5.69 -6.59 -2.43
CA THR A 57 -6.05 -5.17 -2.64
C THR A 57 -5.38 -4.58 -3.87
N ALA A 58 -4.06 -4.78 -4.04
CA ALA A 58 -3.34 -4.23 -5.19
C ALA A 58 -3.80 -4.84 -6.52
N ARG A 59 -4.14 -6.14 -6.53
CA ARG A 59 -4.73 -6.83 -7.68
C ARG A 59 -6.10 -6.27 -8.04
N LEU A 60 -6.97 -6.07 -7.04
CA LEU A 60 -8.32 -5.55 -7.25
C LEU A 60 -8.32 -4.10 -7.76
N ILE A 61 -7.41 -3.26 -7.26
CA ILE A 61 -7.28 -1.87 -7.71
C ILE A 61 -6.60 -1.79 -9.08
N GLY A 62 -5.47 -2.47 -9.25
CA GLY A 62 -4.63 -2.38 -10.44
C GLY A 62 -5.08 -3.24 -11.62
N GLY A 63 -6.02 -4.17 -11.41
CA GLY A 63 -6.55 -5.08 -12.43
C GLY A 63 -5.57 -6.14 -12.93
N LYS A 64 -4.43 -6.33 -12.26
CA LYS A 64 -3.37 -7.29 -12.61
C LYS A 64 -2.53 -7.67 -11.39
N GLU A 65 -1.75 -8.74 -11.51
CA GLU A 65 -0.88 -9.18 -10.41
C GLU A 65 0.15 -8.11 -10.04
N PRO A 66 0.26 -7.76 -8.74
CA PRO A 66 1.30 -6.87 -8.26
C PRO A 66 2.62 -7.61 -8.05
N ARG A 67 3.71 -6.85 -8.01
CA ARG A 67 4.98 -7.33 -7.47
C ARG A 67 4.92 -7.32 -5.95
N ALA A 68 4.74 -8.48 -5.34
CA ALA A 68 4.90 -8.66 -3.90
C ALA A 68 6.39 -8.57 -3.52
N THR A 69 6.74 -7.75 -2.53
CA THR A 69 8.15 -7.55 -2.11
C THR A 69 8.30 -7.31 -0.61
N PRO A 70 9.39 -7.78 0.02
CA PRO A 70 9.73 -7.40 1.39
C PRO A 70 9.93 -5.88 1.56
N ASP A 71 10.29 -5.15 0.50
CA ASP A 71 10.57 -3.70 0.53
C ASP A 71 9.39 -2.86 1.05
N VAL A 72 8.16 -3.34 0.87
CA VAL A 72 6.94 -2.68 1.35
C VAL A 72 6.14 -3.58 2.30
N THR A 73 6.79 -4.57 2.91
CA THR A 73 6.16 -5.50 3.86
C THR A 73 6.55 -5.16 5.28
N GLU A 74 5.54 -5.04 6.16
CA GLU A 74 5.77 -4.77 7.59
C GLU A 74 6.61 -5.88 8.21
N GLY A 75 7.66 -5.48 8.94
CA GLY A 75 8.59 -6.41 9.57
C GLY A 75 8.18 -6.86 10.98
N GLY A 76 7.27 -6.13 11.63
CA GLY A 76 6.93 -6.36 13.04
C GLY A 76 8.17 -6.36 13.96
N LEU A 77 8.14 -7.17 15.02
CA LEU A 77 9.27 -7.32 15.96
C LEU A 77 10.32 -8.35 15.50
N VAL A 78 10.12 -9.01 14.36
CA VAL A 78 10.99 -10.11 13.89
C VAL A 78 12.06 -9.65 12.91
N VAL A 79 11.93 -8.45 12.34
CA VAL A 79 12.90 -7.86 11.42
C VAL A 79 13.87 -6.96 12.18
N SER A 80 15.17 -7.12 11.92
CA SER A 80 16.20 -6.27 12.53
C SER A 80 16.03 -4.79 12.15
N PRO A 81 16.45 -3.84 13.01
CA PRO A 81 16.42 -2.41 12.66
C PRO A 81 17.13 -2.08 11.34
N ASN A 82 18.26 -2.74 11.06
CA ASN A 82 19.02 -2.53 9.82
C ASN A 82 18.24 -2.94 8.58
N GLU A 83 17.56 -4.09 8.63
CA GLU A 83 16.71 -4.55 7.51
C GLU A 83 15.45 -3.68 7.38
N ASN A 84 14.85 -3.24 8.49
CA ASN A 84 13.73 -2.30 8.43
C ASN A 84 14.14 -0.97 7.78
N ALA A 85 15.31 -0.44 8.15
CA ALA A 85 15.86 0.77 7.53
C ALA A 85 16.15 0.57 6.03
N ARG A 86 16.62 -0.62 5.62
CA ARG A 86 16.82 -0.95 4.21
C ARG A 86 15.49 -0.99 3.44
N ARG A 87 14.45 -1.61 4.00
CA ARG A 87 13.09 -1.61 3.43
C ARG A 87 12.53 -0.20 3.27
N ALA A 88 12.64 0.63 4.31
CA ALA A 88 12.20 2.02 4.24
C ALA A 88 12.93 2.83 3.16
N ARG A 89 14.25 2.62 2.97
CA ARG A 89 15.00 3.23 1.85
C ARG A 89 14.51 2.72 0.49
N ALA A 90 14.26 1.42 0.36
CA ALA A 90 13.74 0.84 -0.88
C ALA A 90 12.33 1.35 -1.21
N PHE A 91 11.45 1.47 -0.21
CA PHE A 91 10.12 2.03 -0.40
C PHE A 91 10.18 3.51 -0.82
N ARG A 92 11.02 4.33 -0.18
CA ARG A 92 11.28 5.71 -0.64
C ARG A 92 11.73 5.75 -2.10
N ALA A 93 12.63 4.85 -2.51
CA ALA A 93 13.09 4.77 -3.89
C ALA A 93 11.98 4.34 -4.87
N ILE A 94 11.04 3.47 -4.46
CA ILE A 94 9.87 3.10 -5.28
C ILE A 94 8.96 4.31 -5.51
N VAL A 95 8.65 5.07 -4.45
CA VAL A 95 7.82 6.29 -4.56
C VAL A 95 8.54 7.35 -5.40
N ALA A 96 9.85 7.47 -5.19
CA ALA A 96 10.77 8.26 -5.99
C ALA A 96 11.25 7.55 -7.26
N ALA A 97 10.50 6.62 -7.87
CA ALA A 97 10.79 6.07 -9.21
C ALA A 97 9.77 6.61 -10.22
N ALA A 98 10.21 6.96 -11.43
CA ALA A 98 9.29 7.50 -12.44
C ALA A 98 8.37 6.36 -12.90
N PRO A 99 7.04 6.55 -12.91
CA PRO A 99 6.16 5.56 -13.51
C PRO A 99 6.41 5.47 -15.02
N ASP A 100 5.94 4.39 -15.63
CA ASP A 100 5.98 4.28 -17.09
C ASP A 100 5.11 5.38 -17.71
N SER A 101 5.50 5.88 -18.88
CA SER A 101 4.84 7.02 -19.52
C SER A 101 3.32 6.86 -19.60
N GLY A 102 2.59 7.88 -19.18
CA GLY A 102 1.13 7.88 -19.18
C GLY A 102 0.47 7.04 -18.09
N THR A 103 1.23 6.49 -17.13
CA THR A 103 0.70 5.64 -16.06
C THR A 103 1.05 6.15 -14.66
N ASN A 104 0.43 5.54 -13.64
CA ASN A 104 0.77 5.72 -12.24
C ASN A 104 1.31 4.42 -11.63
N THR A 105 2.18 4.55 -10.63
CA THR A 105 2.63 3.40 -9.83
C THR A 105 1.73 3.25 -8.61
N LEU A 106 1.16 2.06 -8.41
CA LEU A 106 0.40 1.72 -7.21
C LEU A 106 1.32 1.04 -6.17
N VAL A 107 1.22 1.43 -4.91
CA VAL A 107 1.88 0.71 -3.81
C VAL A 107 0.87 0.45 -2.70
N VAL A 108 0.70 -0.82 -2.32
CA VAL A 108 -0.19 -1.24 -1.22
C VAL A 108 0.63 -1.83 -0.08
N THR A 109 0.52 -1.22 1.09
CA THR A 109 1.36 -1.51 2.27
C THR A 109 0.55 -1.37 3.57
N HIS A 110 1.21 -1.26 4.72
CA HIS A 110 0.58 -1.16 6.04
C HIS A 110 1.00 0.13 6.74
N ASN A 111 0.22 0.57 7.72
CA ASN A 111 0.44 1.82 8.45
C ASN A 111 1.90 1.97 8.96
N PRO A 112 2.54 0.99 9.63
CA PRO A 112 3.91 1.15 10.12
C PRO A 112 4.92 1.52 9.01
N ASN A 113 4.79 0.93 7.82
CA ASN A 113 5.68 1.23 6.70
C ASN A 113 5.45 2.63 6.13
N ILE A 114 4.18 3.09 6.12
CA ILE A 114 3.81 4.44 5.69
C ILE A 114 4.40 5.46 6.66
N LEU A 115 4.26 5.21 7.97
CA LEU A 115 4.83 6.03 9.03
C LEU A 115 6.36 6.13 8.94
N ASP A 116 7.06 5.00 8.73
CA ASP A 116 8.52 4.93 8.58
C ASP A 116 9.05 5.71 7.35
N VAL A 117 8.19 5.93 6.35
CA VAL A 117 8.57 6.57 5.08
C VAL A 117 8.17 8.03 5.01
N PHE A 118 6.97 8.38 5.48
CA PHE A 118 6.39 9.71 5.32
C PHE A 118 6.28 10.51 6.63
N GLY A 119 6.53 9.88 7.78
CA GLY A 119 6.60 10.56 9.07
C GLY A 119 5.26 10.71 9.80
N GLN A 120 5.29 11.43 10.92
CA GLN A 120 4.24 11.47 11.95
C GLN A 120 2.87 11.93 11.44
N ASP A 121 2.82 12.70 10.34
CA ASP A 121 1.56 13.14 9.72
C ASP A 121 0.70 11.95 9.23
N TRP A 122 1.29 10.77 9.07
CA TRP A 122 0.61 9.53 8.69
C TRP A 122 0.24 8.62 9.86
N PHE A 123 0.48 9.04 11.11
CA PHE A 123 0.14 8.24 12.29
C PHE A 123 -1.32 7.78 12.28
N GLU A 124 -2.24 8.65 11.84
CA GLU A 124 -3.69 8.39 11.81
C GLU A 124 -4.22 7.86 10.46
N VAL A 125 -3.35 7.41 9.54
CA VAL A 125 -3.79 6.87 8.25
C VAL A 125 -4.83 5.76 8.45
N LYS A 126 -5.97 5.89 7.76
CA LYS A 126 -7.10 4.97 7.91
C LYS A 126 -7.01 3.81 6.91
N GLU A 127 -7.71 2.72 7.20
CA GLU A 127 -7.82 1.60 6.28
C GLU A 127 -8.49 2.04 4.96
N GLY A 128 -7.91 1.66 3.83
CA GLY A 128 -8.39 2.06 2.51
C GLY A 128 -8.09 3.51 2.10
N GLU A 129 -7.37 4.27 2.94
CA GLU A 129 -6.90 5.60 2.57
C GLU A 129 -5.74 5.52 1.57
N ALA A 130 -5.73 6.41 0.59
CA ALA A 130 -4.62 6.57 -0.35
C ALA A 130 -3.91 7.90 -0.15
N SER A 131 -2.59 7.90 -0.29
CA SER A 131 -1.78 9.11 -0.43
C SER A 131 -1.27 9.20 -1.86
N ILE A 132 -1.56 10.31 -2.52
CA ILE A 132 -1.20 10.56 -3.91
C ILE A 132 -0.02 11.52 -3.92
N PHE A 133 1.06 11.11 -4.57
CA PHE A 133 2.29 11.88 -4.64
C PHE A 133 2.55 12.33 -6.07
N LYS A 134 3.00 13.58 -6.22
CA LYS A 134 3.53 14.11 -7.48
C LYS A 134 5.04 14.18 -7.38
N ARG A 135 5.72 13.68 -8.39
CA ARG A 135 7.17 13.81 -8.51
C ARG A 135 7.53 15.17 -9.11
N ASP A 136 8.67 15.69 -8.70
CA ASP A 136 9.17 17.00 -9.18
C ASP A 136 10.18 16.88 -10.34
N GLY A 137 10.49 15.66 -10.79
CA GLY A 137 11.46 15.39 -11.86
C GLY A 137 12.93 15.35 -11.41
N THR A 138 13.24 15.72 -10.15
CA THR A 138 14.62 15.72 -9.60
C THR A 138 14.93 14.50 -8.73
N GLY A 139 13.97 13.58 -8.63
CA GLY A 139 14.05 12.42 -7.74
C GLY A 139 13.32 12.63 -6.41
N ASN A 140 12.71 13.81 -6.20
CA ASN A 140 11.84 14.03 -5.07
C ASN A 140 10.36 13.84 -5.45
N TYR A 141 9.53 13.84 -4.41
CA TYR A 141 8.09 13.77 -4.52
C TYR A 141 7.44 14.60 -3.42
N SER A 142 6.28 15.16 -3.71
CA SER A 142 5.44 15.88 -2.75
C SER A 142 4.06 15.25 -2.68
N LEU A 143 3.47 15.25 -1.49
CA LEU A 143 2.07 14.87 -1.30
C LEU A 143 1.19 15.89 -2.01
N ILE A 144 0.25 15.42 -2.82
CA ILE A 144 -0.76 16.29 -3.46
C ILE A 144 -2.18 16.05 -2.94
N ALA A 145 -2.47 14.84 -2.43
CA ALA A 145 -3.77 14.53 -1.84
C ALA A 145 -3.70 13.31 -0.90
N ARG A 146 -4.56 13.31 0.10
CA ARG A 146 -4.95 12.11 0.86
C ARG A 146 -6.44 11.87 0.62
N VAL A 147 -6.80 10.65 0.25
CA VAL A 147 -8.16 10.29 -0.16
C VAL A 147 -8.64 9.14 0.71
N GLN A 148 -9.64 9.42 1.55
CA GLN A 148 -10.31 8.45 2.41
C GLN A 148 -11.17 7.50 1.58
N ILE A 149 -11.43 6.29 2.12
CA ILE A 149 -12.18 5.28 1.38
C ILE A 149 -13.56 5.78 0.92
N GLY A 150 -14.25 6.54 1.78
CA GLY A 150 -15.57 7.11 1.48
C GLY A 150 -15.56 8.20 0.39
N GLN A 151 -14.41 8.84 0.13
CA GLN A 151 -14.30 9.88 -0.89
C GLN A 151 -14.19 9.29 -2.30
N TRP A 152 -13.71 8.06 -2.45
CA TRP A 152 -13.68 7.38 -3.75
C TRP A 152 -15.08 7.10 -4.30
N ALA A 153 -16.04 6.75 -3.43
CA ALA A 153 -17.43 6.55 -3.83
C ALA A 153 -18.05 7.82 -4.42
N ALA A 154 -17.69 8.99 -3.89
CA ALA A 154 -18.16 10.28 -4.39
C ALA A 154 -17.53 10.69 -5.72
N ALA A 155 -16.38 10.11 -6.08
CA ALA A 155 -15.67 10.39 -7.34
C ALA A 155 -16.22 9.61 -8.54
N LYS A 156 -17.05 8.58 -8.33
CA LYS A 156 -17.65 7.75 -9.39
C LYS A 156 -18.88 8.39 -10.07
N LYS A 157 -18.93 9.71 -10.20
CA LYS A 157 -20.07 10.40 -10.83
C LYS A 157 -19.94 10.45 -12.35
#